data_AF-A0A1T1B7S2-F1
#
_entry.id   AF-A0A1T1B7S2-F1
#
_cell.length_a   1.000
_cell.length_b   1.000
_cell.length_c   1.000
_cell.angle_alpha   90.00
_cell.angle_beta   90.00
_cell.angle_gamma   90.00
#
_symmetry.space_group_name_H-M   'P 1'
#
loop_
_entity.id
_entity.type
_entity.pdbx_description
1 polymer ?
#
loop_
_entity_poly.entity_id
_entity_poly.type
_entity_poly.pdbx_seq_one_letter_code
_entity_poly.pdbx_strand_id
1 'polypeptide(L)'
;MLDLRALRADLRARDRYLFGALMFALRAALAPYQPVFTGQDAVQGEEALRFGEMWWDDHLEALSEAEHEERTREPRARDLCRWLQRQGAPTPYDLGRTYPMDTWTAPDDVARSLQARLHAHRVVPGLTEAADLLAHLATLPFEWRTTRAWAEDGLHPGVIDVVICQDAPERDPVLEFHRDVTDLLGMPHTESPVESLAMLEVHDWASHEAALRYLRAVADVQARTRAMWDALTRGATS
;
A
#
# COMPACT_ATOMS: atom_id res chain seq x y z
N MET A 1 6.93 11.06 -10.77
CA MET A 1 7.71 9.92 -10.23
C MET A 1 8.61 10.47 -9.13
N LEU A 2 8.51 9.94 -7.91
CA LEU A 2 9.28 10.38 -6.74
C LEU A 2 10.64 9.64 -6.74
N ASP A 3 11.76 10.37 -6.67
CA ASP A 3 13.11 9.79 -6.57
C ASP A 3 13.56 9.76 -5.10
N LEU A 4 13.82 8.55 -4.57
CA LEU A 4 14.22 8.31 -3.18
C LEU A 4 15.65 7.74 -3.07
N ARG A 5 16.44 7.74 -4.14
CA ARG A 5 17.77 7.11 -4.16
C ARG A 5 18.74 7.73 -3.15
N ALA A 6 18.71 9.05 -3.01
CA ALA A 6 19.54 9.78 -2.04
C ALA A 6 19.12 9.44 -0.61
N LEU A 7 17.82 9.48 -0.30
CA LEU A 7 17.28 9.07 1.00
C LEU A 7 17.70 7.63 1.34
N ARG A 8 17.59 6.70 0.39
CA ARG A 8 18.03 5.31 0.57
C ARG A 8 19.51 5.23 0.92
N ALA A 9 20.37 5.96 0.20
CA ALA A 9 21.81 5.97 0.47
C ALA A 9 22.12 6.53 1.86
N ASP A 10 21.47 7.62 2.24
CA ASP A 10 21.64 8.28 3.54
C ASP A 10 21.20 7.41 4.71
N LEU A 11 20.02 6.78 4.61
CA LEU A 11 19.54 5.88 5.64
C LEU A 11 20.39 4.63 5.72
N ARG A 12 20.81 4.06 4.58
CA ARG A 12 21.68 2.88 4.52
C ARG A 12 23.04 3.12 5.18
N ALA A 13 23.59 4.33 5.09
CA ALA A 13 24.84 4.70 5.75
C ALA A 13 24.72 4.73 7.29
N ARG A 14 23.49 4.82 7.83
CA ARG A 14 23.20 4.87 9.27
C ARG A 14 22.77 3.49 9.79
N ASP A 15 21.82 2.87 9.11
CA ASP A 15 21.38 1.50 9.35
C ASP A 15 20.82 0.92 8.04
N ARG A 16 21.34 -0.22 7.60
CA ARG A 16 20.99 -0.84 6.32
C ARG A 16 19.50 -1.14 6.17
N TYR A 17 18.77 -1.34 7.27
CA TYR A 17 17.35 -1.69 7.28
C TYR A 17 16.42 -0.50 7.49
N LEU A 18 16.94 0.69 7.82
CA LEU A 18 16.11 1.82 8.23
C LEU A 18 15.22 2.34 7.08
N PHE A 19 15.73 2.29 5.85
CA PHE A 19 14.93 2.63 4.66
C PHE A 19 13.78 1.64 4.48
N GLY A 20 14.05 0.33 4.50
CA GLY A 20 13.01 -0.69 4.39
C GLY A 20 11.98 -0.61 5.51
N ALA A 21 12.42 -0.40 6.76
CA ALA A 21 11.54 -0.22 7.91
C ALA A 21 10.59 0.98 7.73
N LEU A 22 11.12 2.12 7.26
CA LEU A 22 10.34 3.32 7.00
C LEU A 22 9.30 3.10 5.90
N MET A 23 9.73 2.54 4.75
CA MET A 23 8.83 2.30 3.62
C MET A 23 7.72 1.32 3.99
N PHE A 24 8.05 0.24 4.70
CA PHE A 24 7.07 -0.72 5.19
C PHE A 24 6.06 -0.07 6.15
N ALA A 25 6.55 0.70 7.13
CA ALA A 25 5.68 1.38 8.10
C ALA A 25 4.75 2.40 7.42
N LEU A 26 5.26 3.18 6.46
CA LEU A 26 4.45 4.13 5.69
C LEU A 26 3.39 3.42 4.84
N ARG A 27 3.76 2.33 4.16
CA ARG A 27 2.81 1.52 3.38
C ARG A 27 1.70 0.97 4.28
N ALA A 28 2.05 0.34 5.40
CA ALA A 28 1.07 -0.22 6.33
C ALA A 28 0.16 0.86 6.93
N ALA A 29 0.72 2.00 7.34
CA ALA A 29 -0.04 3.07 7.98
C ALA A 29 -0.93 3.87 7.01
N LEU A 30 -0.53 3.97 5.73
CA LEU A 30 -1.25 4.70 4.69
C LEU A 30 -2.14 3.81 3.81
N ALA A 31 -2.05 2.47 3.94
CA ALA A 31 -2.91 1.53 3.22
C ALA A 31 -4.42 1.87 3.29
N PRO A 32 -4.97 2.31 4.45
CA PRO A 32 -6.38 2.70 4.53
C PRO A 32 -6.74 4.01 3.80
N TYR A 33 -5.76 4.75 3.27
CA TYR A 33 -5.91 6.11 2.73
C TYR A 33 -5.38 6.23 1.28
N GLN A 34 -5.21 5.11 0.60
CA GLN A 34 -4.60 5.02 -0.73
C GLN A 34 -5.27 5.91 -1.80
N PRO A 35 -4.50 6.42 -2.80
CA PRO A 35 -3.36 5.74 -3.41
C PRO A 35 -2.02 6.28 -2.89
N VAL A 36 -1.23 5.39 -2.29
CA VAL A 36 0.14 5.72 -1.88
C VAL A 36 1.01 5.68 -3.13
N PHE A 37 1.19 6.85 -3.75
CA PHE A 37 2.24 7.07 -4.73
C PHE A 37 3.60 7.05 -4.04
N THR A 38 4.19 5.88 -3.82
CA THR A 38 5.62 5.68 -3.45
C THR A 38 5.92 4.21 -3.15
N GLY A 39 6.93 3.58 -3.71
CA GLY A 39 7.76 3.92 -4.86
C GLY A 39 7.64 2.78 -5.85
N GLN A 40 7.75 3.07 -7.14
CA GLN A 40 7.91 2.01 -8.14
C GLN A 40 8.98 1.01 -7.67
N ASP A 41 10.05 1.44 -7.02
CA ASP A 41 11.09 0.55 -6.48
C ASP A 41 10.66 -0.37 -5.32
N ALA A 42 9.68 0.00 -4.50
CA ALA A 42 9.29 -0.76 -3.29
C ALA A 42 7.99 -1.55 -3.50
N VAL A 43 7.03 -0.98 -4.23
CA VAL A 43 5.79 -1.67 -4.61
C VAL A 43 6.05 -2.57 -5.82
N GLN A 44 6.75 -2.13 -6.88
CA GLN A 44 7.21 -3.10 -7.90
C GLN A 44 8.30 -4.00 -7.32
N GLY A 45 9.07 -3.53 -6.34
CA GLY A 45 9.94 -4.39 -5.55
C GLY A 45 9.14 -5.50 -4.88
N GLU A 46 8.10 -5.21 -4.13
CA GLU A 46 7.30 -6.21 -3.41
C GLU A 46 6.37 -7.03 -4.31
N GLU A 47 5.74 -6.44 -5.33
CA GLU A 47 4.92 -7.13 -6.31
C GLU A 47 5.77 -8.00 -7.24
N ALA A 48 6.94 -7.50 -7.69
CA ALA A 48 7.86 -8.31 -8.48
C ALA A 48 8.74 -9.25 -7.62
N LEU A 49 8.89 -8.97 -6.32
CA LEU A 49 9.54 -9.85 -5.33
C LEU A 49 8.54 -10.58 -4.42
N ARG A 50 7.25 -10.65 -4.77
CA ARG A 50 6.25 -11.54 -4.14
C ARG A 50 6.56 -13.00 -4.52
N PHE A 51 7.83 -13.38 -4.35
CA PHE A 51 8.41 -14.72 -4.40
C PHE A 51 7.92 -15.55 -3.21
N GLY A 52 6.60 -15.57 -3.05
CA GLY A 52 5.86 -16.56 -2.29
C GLY A 52 5.09 -17.47 -3.26
N GLU A 53 4.01 -18.05 -2.77
CA GLU A 53 3.16 -18.98 -3.53
C GLU A 53 2.60 -18.33 -4.81
N MET A 54 2.20 -17.05 -4.78
CA MET A 54 1.60 -16.42 -5.96
C MET A 54 2.54 -16.27 -7.17
N TRP A 55 3.79 -15.81 -7.01
CA TRP A 55 4.75 -15.78 -8.12
C TRP A 55 5.03 -17.18 -8.68
N TRP A 56 5.08 -18.16 -7.78
CA TRP A 56 5.27 -19.55 -8.16
C TRP A 56 4.11 -20.04 -9.01
N ASP A 57 2.88 -19.85 -8.52
CA ASP A 57 1.64 -20.29 -9.15
C ASP A 57 1.39 -19.58 -10.50
N ASP A 58 1.54 -18.25 -10.56
CA ASP A 58 1.34 -17.45 -11.78
C ASP A 58 2.26 -17.92 -12.93
N HIS A 59 3.52 -18.24 -12.60
CA HIS A 59 4.48 -18.68 -13.61
C HIS A 59 4.43 -20.18 -13.88
N LEU A 60 3.93 -20.98 -12.94
CA LEU A 60 3.57 -22.36 -13.21
C LEU A 60 2.42 -22.43 -14.21
N GLU A 61 1.39 -21.61 -14.04
CA GLU A 61 0.27 -21.48 -14.96
C GLU A 61 0.76 -21.06 -16.36
N ALA A 62 1.53 -19.97 -16.45
CA ALA A 62 2.09 -19.50 -17.72
C ALA A 62 2.98 -20.54 -18.42
N LEU A 63 3.73 -21.35 -17.66
CA LEU A 63 4.52 -22.45 -18.20
C LEU A 63 3.65 -23.61 -18.68
N SER A 64 2.59 -23.95 -17.95
CA SER A 64 1.62 -24.98 -18.33
C SER A 64 0.89 -24.60 -19.62
N GLU A 65 0.48 -23.34 -19.76
CA GLU A 65 -0.13 -22.79 -20.97
C GLU A 65 0.86 -22.83 -22.16
N ALA A 66 2.10 -22.40 -21.96
CA ALA A 66 3.11 -22.39 -23.01
C ALA A 66 3.49 -23.79 -23.51
N GLU A 67 3.44 -24.81 -22.65
CA GLU A 67 3.73 -26.20 -23.01
C GLU A 67 2.50 -26.98 -23.50
N HIS A 68 1.29 -26.40 -23.42
CA HIS A 68 0.01 -27.04 -23.78
C HIS A 68 -0.19 -28.40 -23.08
N GLU A 69 0.34 -28.55 -21.88
CA GLU A 69 0.25 -29.78 -21.08
C GLU A 69 -0.18 -29.44 -19.65
N GLU A 70 -1.21 -30.12 -19.15
CA GLU A 70 -1.44 -30.23 -17.70
C GLU A 70 -0.33 -31.12 -17.13
N ARG A 71 0.67 -30.49 -16.53
CA ARG A 71 1.79 -31.23 -15.94
C ARG A 71 1.32 -32.05 -14.75
N THR A 72 1.61 -33.36 -14.76
CA THR A 72 1.38 -34.26 -13.62
C THR A 72 2.38 -34.06 -12.47
N ARG A 73 3.41 -33.24 -12.68
CA ARG A 73 4.44 -32.95 -11.66
C ARG A 73 4.90 -31.51 -11.75
N GLU A 74 4.92 -30.84 -10.60
CA GLU A 74 5.45 -29.48 -10.49
C GLU A 74 6.95 -29.42 -10.86
N PRO A 75 7.36 -28.47 -11.71
CA PRO A 75 8.75 -28.23 -12.05
C PRO A 75 9.53 -27.69 -10.83
N ARG A 76 10.84 -27.92 -10.79
CA ARG A 76 11.68 -27.38 -9.70
C ARG A 76 11.89 -25.88 -9.92
N ALA A 77 12.11 -25.14 -8.83
CA ALA A 77 12.29 -23.68 -8.89
C ALA A 77 13.40 -23.20 -9.83
N ARG A 78 14.48 -23.97 -9.94
CA ARG A 78 15.57 -23.69 -10.88
C ARG A 78 15.15 -23.77 -12.34
N ASP A 79 14.27 -24.70 -12.68
CA ASP A 79 13.85 -24.96 -14.06
C ASP A 79 12.85 -23.89 -14.51
N LEU A 80 11.94 -23.48 -13.61
CA LEU A 80 11.04 -22.34 -13.83
C LEU A 80 11.82 -21.05 -14.08
N CYS A 81 12.83 -20.75 -13.24
CA CYS A 81 13.69 -19.58 -13.43
C CYS A 81 14.42 -19.59 -14.78
N ARG A 82 14.93 -20.75 -15.21
CA ARG A 82 15.59 -20.88 -16.53
C ARG A 82 14.65 -20.74 -17.70
N TRP A 83 13.39 -21.15 -17.54
CA TRP A 83 12.37 -20.92 -18.54
C TRP A 83 12.04 -19.43 -18.63
N LEU A 84 11.78 -18.75 -17.51
CA LEU A 84 11.52 -17.30 -17.46
C LEU A 84 12.65 -16.48 -18.09
N GLN A 85 13.91 -16.81 -17.78
CA GLN A 85 15.08 -16.17 -18.39
C GLN A 85 15.11 -16.31 -19.92
N ARG A 86 14.64 -17.43 -20.48
CA ARG A 86 14.54 -17.63 -21.93
C ARG A 86 13.42 -16.80 -22.56
N GLN A 87 12.37 -16.49 -21.79
CA GLN A 87 11.28 -15.59 -22.20
C GLN A 87 11.64 -14.10 -22.04
N GLY A 88 12.83 -13.78 -21.49
CA GLY A 88 13.21 -12.40 -21.16
C GLY A 88 12.50 -11.84 -19.93
N ALA A 89 11.86 -12.69 -19.13
CA ALA A 89 11.20 -12.29 -17.88
C ALA A 89 12.21 -12.29 -16.72
N PRO A 90 12.14 -11.30 -15.80
CA PRO A 90 13.03 -11.21 -14.66
C PRO A 90 12.78 -12.34 -13.63
N THR A 91 13.85 -12.86 -13.03
CA THR A 91 13.76 -13.89 -11.97
C THR A 91 13.95 -13.29 -10.58
N PRO A 92 13.67 -14.06 -9.50
CA PRO A 92 14.02 -13.66 -8.14
C PRO A 92 15.45 -13.23 -7.91
N TYR A 93 16.38 -13.85 -8.62
CA TYR A 93 17.79 -13.54 -8.49
C TYR A 93 18.16 -12.23 -9.20
N ASP A 94 17.46 -11.89 -10.28
CA ASP A 94 17.69 -10.65 -11.03
C ASP A 94 17.10 -9.45 -10.28
N LEU A 95 15.91 -9.63 -9.72
CA LEU A 95 15.21 -8.61 -8.95
C LEU A 95 15.84 -8.41 -7.56
N GLY A 96 16.26 -9.47 -6.86
CA GLY A 96 16.92 -9.35 -5.56
C GLY A 96 18.27 -8.61 -5.59
N ARG A 97 18.96 -8.56 -6.73
CA ARG A 97 20.15 -7.73 -6.93
C ARG A 97 19.82 -6.25 -7.08
N THR A 98 18.68 -5.97 -7.73
CA THR A 98 18.20 -4.62 -7.99
C THR A 98 17.51 -4.02 -6.76
N TYR A 99 16.80 -4.88 -6.01
CA TYR A 99 15.98 -4.57 -4.84
C TYR A 99 16.31 -5.54 -3.70
N PRO A 100 17.41 -5.31 -2.95
CA PRO A 100 17.79 -6.16 -1.83
C PRO A 100 16.70 -6.14 -0.73
N MET A 101 16.56 -7.24 0.04
CA MET A 101 15.51 -7.34 1.07
C MET A 101 15.50 -6.15 2.05
N ASP A 102 16.67 -5.64 2.43
CA ASP A 102 16.80 -4.53 3.38
C ASP A 102 16.22 -3.19 2.87
N THR A 103 15.84 -3.11 1.59
CA THR A 103 15.17 -1.93 1.03
C THR A 103 13.66 -1.92 1.20
N TRP A 104 13.05 -3.02 1.64
CA TRP A 104 11.59 -3.12 1.78
C TRP A 104 11.12 -3.91 3.01
N THR A 105 12.02 -4.64 3.68
CA THR A 105 11.75 -5.28 4.98
C THR A 105 12.83 -4.94 6.00
N ALA A 106 12.51 -5.09 7.28
CA ALA A 106 13.42 -4.86 8.38
C ALA A 106 13.25 -5.92 9.46
N PRO A 107 14.32 -6.32 10.15
CA PRO A 107 14.23 -7.13 11.36
C PRO A 107 13.29 -6.51 12.41
N ASP A 108 12.62 -7.36 13.20
CA ASP A 108 11.62 -6.94 14.19
C ASP A 108 12.14 -5.89 15.19
N ASP A 109 13.41 -5.94 15.58
CA ASP A 109 14.00 -4.96 16.50
C ASP A 109 14.09 -3.57 15.86
N VAL A 110 14.44 -3.50 14.57
CA VAL A 110 14.47 -2.24 13.80
C VAL A 110 13.07 -1.71 13.60
N ALA A 111 12.12 -2.56 13.22
CA ALA A 111 10.71 -2.19 13.05
C ALA A 111 10.11 -1.63 14.35
N ARG A 112 10.30 -2.32 15.49
CA ARG A 112 9.80 -1.87 16.80
C ARG A 112 10.44 -0.58 17.30
N SER A 113 11.69 -0.31 16.92
CA SER A 113 12.43 0.89 17.34
C SER A 113 12.43 2.01 16.29
N LEU A 114 11.64 1.87 15.22
CA LEU A 114 11.62 2.80 14.09
C LEU A 114 11.44 4.25 14.54
N GLN A 115 10.43 4.55 15.37
CA GLN A 115 10.17 5.91 15.85
C GLN A 115 11.38 6.54 16.56
N ALA A 116 12.01 5.79 17.48
CA ALA A 116 13.21 6.26 18.17
C ALA A 116 14.38 6.51 17.20
N ARG A 117 14.55 5.65 16.19
CA ARG A 117 15.59 5.76 15.16
C ARG A 117 15.35 6.94 14.22
N LEU A 118 14.10 7.17 13.79
CA LEU A 118 13.74 8.34 12.97
C LEU A 118 14.06 9.64 13.72
N HIS A 119 13.70 9.73 14.99
CA HIS A 119 14.04 10.89 15.83
C HIS A 119 15.55 11.07 16.00
N ALA A 120 16.30 9.97 16.20
CA ALA A 120 17.76 10.02 16.29
C ALA A 120 18.43 10.51 15.00
N HIS A 121 17.76 10.37 13.86
CA HIS A 121 18.25 10.76 12.54
C HIS A 121 17.51 11.96 11.92
N ARG A 122 16.83 12.78 12.72
CA ARG A 122 16.08 13.99 12.29
C ARG A 122 16.85 15.01 11.44
N VAL A 123 18.17 14.88 11.38
CA VAL A 123 19.05 15.66 10.49
C VAL A 123 18.89 15.30 9.02
N VAL A 124 18.37 14.11 8.72
CA VAL A 124 18.03 13.68 7.37
C VAL A 124 16.72 14.35 6.97
N PRO A 125 16.67 15.10 5.85
CA PRO A 125 15.47 15.78 5.41
C PRO A 125 14.28 14.83 5.26
N GLY A 126 13.10 15.27 5.71
CA GLY A 126 11.85 14.51 5.61
C GLY A 126 11.63 13.44 6.68
N LEU A 127 12.62 13.08 7.51
CA LEU A 127 12.42 12.08 8.56
C LEU A 127 11.58 12.59 9.74
N THR A 128 11.62 13.90 10.01
CA THR A 128 10.77 14.49 11.05
C THR A 128 9.31 14.40 10.62
N GLU A 129 9.02 14.80 9.39
CA GLU A 129 7.69 14.74 8.78
C GLU A 129 7.17 13.31 8.70
N ALA A 130 8.04 12.34 8.38
CA ALA A 130 7.66 10.93 8.35
C ALA A 130 7.37 10.38 9.76
N ALA A 131 8.19 10.73 10.75
CA ALA A 131 7.96 10.34 12.14
C ALA A 131 6.64 10.94 12.68
N ASP A 132 6.40 12.22 12.40
CA ASP A 132 5.20 12.94 12.81
C ASP A 132 3.94 12.40 12.13
N LEU A 133 4.01 12.05 10.84
CA LEU A 133 2.91 11.39 10.12
C LEU A 133 2.60 10.03 10.74
N LEU A 134 3.60 9.17 10.95
CA LEU A 134 3.41 7.86 11.56
C LEU A 134 2.84 7.97 13.00
N ALA A 135 3.32 8.95 13.77
CA ALA A 135 2.81 9.21 15.12
C ALA A 135 1.36 9.69 15.08
N HIS A 136 1.02 10.63 14.18
CA HIS A 136 -0.34 11.11 14.00
C HIS A 136 -1.30 9.98 13.57
N LEU A 137 -0.91 9.19 12.57
CA LEU A 137 -1.70 8.05 12.10
C LEU A 137 -1.97 7.07 13.24
N ALA A 138 -1.03 6.83 14.14
CA ALA A 138 -1.25 5.96 15.30
C ALA A 138 -2.29 6.49 16.31
N THR A 139 -2.61 7.79 16.30
CA THR A 139 -3.64 8.40 17.16
C THR A 139 -5.05 8.33 16.61
N LEU A 140 -5.22 8.00 15.32
CA LEU A 140 -6.54 7.91 14.71
C LEU A 140 -7.34 6.71 15.27
N PRO A 141 -8.68 6.79 15.30
CA PRO A 141 -9.55 5.65 15.64
C PRO A 141 -9.17 4.38 14.88
N PHE A 142 -9.28 3.22 15.54
CA PHE A 142 -8.85 1.94 14.96
C PHE A 142 -9.57 1.64 13.65
N GLU A 143 -10.87 1.88 13.61
CA GLU A 143 -11.73 1.69 12.45
C GLU A 143 -11.36 2.57 11.24
N TRP A 144 -10.60 3.65 11.43
CA TRP A 144 -10.07 4.48 10.34
C TRP A 144 -8.71 3.98 9.86
N ARG A 145 -8.00 3.18 10.67
CA ARG A 145 -6.65 2.66 10.41
C ARG A 145 -6.63 1.23 9.89
N THR A 146 -7.76 0.53 9.90
CA THR A 146 -7.82 -0.85 9.43
C THR A 146 -7.76 -0.88 7.90
N THR A 147 -6.72 -1.53 7.37
CA THR A 147 -6.63 -1.90 5.96
C THR A 147 -7.90 -2.62 5.57
N ARG A 148 -8.60 -2.09 4.57
CA ARG A 148 -9.80 -2.72 4.03
C ARG A 148 -9.38 -3.77 3.00
N ALA A 149 -10.18 -4.81 2.83
CA ALA A 149 -9.85 -5.92 1.93
C ALA A 149 -9.41 -5.44 0.53
N TRP A 150 -10.02 -4.36 0.04
CA TRP A 150 -9.73 -3.73 -1.25
C TRP A 150 -8.34 -3.05 -1.35
N ALA A 151 -7.68 -2.71 -0.25
CA ALA A 151 -6.36 -2.07 -0.28
C ALA A 151 -5.22 -3.03 -0.71
N GLU A 152 -5.52 -4.32 -0.82
CA GLU A 152 -4.61 -5.35 -1.33
C GLU A 152 -4.73 -5.55 -2.86
N ASP A 153 -5.76 -4.95 -3.49
CA ASP A 153 -6.16 -5.21 -4.88
C ASP A 153 -5.63 -4.18 -5.91
N GLY A 154 -4.82 -3.21 -5.47
CA GLY A 154 -4.02 -2.35 -6.36
C GLY A 154 -4.76 -1.24 -7.12
N LEU A 155 -5.99 -0.89 -6.72
CA LEU A 155 -6.83 0.06 -7.44
C LEU A 155 -6.76 1.54 -6.96
N HIS A 156 -7.14 2.40 -7.91
CA HIS A 156 -7.00 3.84 -8.09
C HIS A 156 -7.67 4.77 -7.03
N PRO A 157 -7.46 6.11 -7.06
CA PRO A 157 -7.85 7.02 -5.96
C PRO A 157 -9.25 6.81 -5.41
N GLY A 158 -9.35 6.57 -4.11
CA GLY A 158 -10.62 6.23 -3.50
C GLY A 158 -11.61 7.42 -3.38
N VAL A 159 -12.90 7.17 -3.57
CA VAL A 159 -14.03 8.11 -3.33
C VAL A 159 -14.60 7.89 -1.94
N ILE A 160 -15.04 8.94 -1.24
CA ILE A 160 -15.76 8.78 0.02
C ILE A 160 -17.25 8.99 -0.27
N ASP A 161 -18.06 7.95 -0.08
CA ASP A 161 -19.50 8.01 -0.24
C ASP A 161 -20.16 8.40 1.07
N VAL A 162 -21.00 9.42 1.05
CA VAL A 162 -21.82 9.83 2.19
C VAL A 162 -23.28 9.61 1.82
N VAL A 163 -23.89 8.59 2.43
CA VAL A 163 -25.28 8.20 2.15
C VAL A 163 -26.17 8.69 3.27
N ILE A 164 -27.09 9.61 2.95
CA ILE A 164 -28.07 10.11 3.92
C ILE A 164 -29.25 9.14 3.94
N CYS A 165 -29.49 8.57 5.11
CA CYS A 165 -30.43 7.49 5.35
C CYS A 165 -31.53 7.96 6.31
N GLN A 166 -32.67 7.28 6.27
CA GLN A 166 -33.69 7.28 7.31
C GLN A 166 -33.13 6.66 8.59
N ASP A 167 -33.72 7.02 9.73
CA ASP A 167 -33.29 6.58 11.08
C ASP A 167 -33.19 5.05 11.25
N ALA A 168 -33.82 4.25 10.38
CA ALA A 168 -33.84 2.78 10.43
C ALA A 168 -33.03 2.14 9.26
N PRO A 169 -31.74 1.81 9.46
CA PRO A 169 -30.84 1.38 8.39
C PRO A 169 -31.19 0.02 7.76
N GLU A 170 -31.90 -0.86 8.47
CA GLU A 170 -32.22 -2.21 7.99
C GLU A 170 -33.24 -2.27 6.85
N ARG A 171 -33.93 -1.16 6.56
CA ARG A 171 -34.98 -1.07 5.52
C ARG A 171 -34.88 0.20 4.70
N ASP A 172 -33.70 0.82 4.67
CA ASP A 172 -33.53 2.07 3.96
C ASP A 172 -33.44 1.82 2.44
N PRO A 173 -34.43 2.29 1.65
CA PRO A 173 -34.45 2.05 0.21
C PRO A 173 -33.36 2.84 -0.54
N VAL A 174 -32.78 3.88 0.07
CA VAL A 174 -31.64 4.65 -0.46
C VAL A 174 -30.35 3.85 -0.26
N LEU A 175 -30.15 3.20 0.89
CA LEU A 175 -29.01 2.30 1.09
C LEU A 175 -29.10 1.06 0.21
N GLU A 176 -30.29 0.44 0.13
CA GLU A 176 -30.55 -0.69 -0.76
C GLU A 176 -30.27 -0.31 -2.21
N PHE A 177 -30.86 0.78 -2.70
CA PHE A 177 -30.63 1.27 -4.06
C PHE A 177 -29.16 1.63 -4.33
N HIS A 178 -28.47 2.25 -3.37
CA HIS A 178 -27.05 2.58 -3.54
C HIS A 178 -26.22 1.32 -3.69
N ARG A 179 -26.40 0.33 -2.81
CA ARG A 179 -25.72 -0.97 -2.87
C ARG A 179 -26.04 -1.69 -4.18
N ASP A 180 -27.31 -1.73 -4.56
CA ASP A 180 -27.76 -2.32 -5.82
C ASP A 180 -27.12 -1.63 -7.03
N VAL A 181 -27.01 -0.30 -7.05
CA VAL A 181 -26.34 0.45 -8.13
C VAL A 181 -24.84 0.19 -8.17
N THR A 182 -24.19 0.11 -7.01
CA THR A 182 -22.77 -0.30 -6.92
C THR A 182 -22.57 -1.69 -7.51
N ASP A 183 -23.46 -2.63 -7.19
CA ASP A 183 -23.42 -4.02 -7.68
C ASP A 183 -23.78 -4.12 -9.18
N LEU A 184 -24.79 -3.37 -9.66
CA LEU A 184 -25.30 -3.42 -11.04
C LEU A 184 -24.38 -2.75 -12.06
N LEU A 185 -23.66 -1.70 -11.67
CA LEU A 185 -22.75 -0.99 -12.57
C LEU A 185 -21.53 -1.83 -12.98
N GLY A 186 -21.44 -3.09 -12.54
CA GLY A 186 -20.36 -3.98 -12.94
C GLY A 186 -19.02 -3.43 -12.48
N MET A 187 -18.98 -2.86 -11.28
CA MET A 187 -17.77 -2.78 -10.50
C MET A 187 -17.68 -4.06 -9.67
N PRO A 188 -17.29 -5.23 -10.24
CA PRO A 188 -16.72 -6.21 -9.35
C PRO A 188 -15.59 -5.49 -8.61
N HIS A 189 -15.34 -5.84 -7.37
CA HIS A 189 -14.19 -5.32 -6.59
C HIS A 189 -12.82 -5.49 -7.29
N THR A 190 -12.79 -5.93 -8.55
CA THR A 190 -11.64 -6.14 -9.40
C THR A 190 -11.58 -5.21 -10.62
N GLU A 191 -12.64 -4.48 -11.01
CA GLU A 191 -12.66 -3.74 -12.31
C GLU A 191 -13.25 -2.31 -12.29
N SER A 192 -13.46 -1.68 -11.12
CA SER A 192 -13.74 -0.24 -11.09
C SER A 192 -12.48 0.60 -11.33
N PRO A 193 -12.50 1.65 -12.18
CA PRO A 193 -11.37 2.58 -12.29
C PRO A 193 -11.21 3.50 -11.05
N VAL A 194 -12.18 3.51 -10.12
CA VAL A 194 -12.21 4.35 -8.91
C VAL A 194 -13.00 3.63 -7.81
N GLU A 195 -12.39 3.33 -6.67
CA GLU A 195 -13.03 2.53 -5.59
C GLU A 195 -13.48 3.38 -4.40
N SER A 196 -14.39 2.90 -3.56
CA SER A 196 -14.84 3.66 -2.38
C SER A 196 -13.86 3.52 -1.20
N LEU A 197 -13.20 4.62 -0.83
CA LEU A 197 -12.34 4.76 0.34
C LEU A 197 -13.10 4.52 1.66
N ALA A 198 -14.35 5.01 1.72
CA ALA A 198 -15.27 4.77 2.83
C ALA A 198 -16.71 5.07 2.41
N MET A 199 -17.63 4.25 2.91
CA MET A 199 -19.07 4.52 2.87
C MET A 199 -19.53 4.94 4.27
N LEU A 200 -20.07 6.16 4.39
CA LEU A 200 -20.53 6.74 5.65
C LEU A 200 -22.05 6.89 5.60
N GLU A 201 -22.74 6.12 6.44
CA GLU A 201 -24.19 6.16 6.56
C GLU A 201 -24.58 7.23 7.60
N VAL A 202 -25.34 8.23 7.18
CA VAL A 202 -25.80 9.34 8.03
C VAL A 202 -27.28 9.20 8.28
N HIS A 203 -27.65 8.81 9.48
CA HIS A 203 -29.03 8.58 9.91
C HIS A 203 -29.46 9.51 11.06
N ASP A 204 -28.52 10.26 11.65
CA ASP A 204 -28.76 11.22 12.72
C ASP A 204 -27.64 12.26 12.80
N TRP A 205 -27.74 13.19 13.76
CA TRP A 205 -26.71 14.20 13.96
C TRP A 205 -25.36 13.62 14.40
N ALA A 206 -25.34 12.53 15.16
CA ALA A 206 -24.10 11.95 15.67
C ALA A 206 -23.30 11.23 14.57
N SER A 207 -23.97 10.48 13.70
CA SER A 207 -23.40 9.89 12.48
C SER A 207 -22.94 10.97 11.50
N HIS A 208 -23.69 12.08 11.36
CA HIS A 208 -23.23 13.24 10.59
C HIS A 208 -21.93 13.85 11.15
N GLU A 209 -21.85 14.09 12.46
CA GLU A 209 -20.63 14.59 13.09
C GLU A 209 -19.46 13.61 12.93
N ALA A 210 -19.72 12.30 13.06
CA ALA A 210 -18.71 11.27 12.85
C ALA A 210 -18.17 11.29 11.41
N ALA A 211 -19.05 11.41 10.41
CA ALA A 211 -18.68 11.53 9.02
C ALA A 211 -17.82 12.78 8.76
N LEU A 212 -18.19 13.94 9.31
CA LEU A 212 -17.39 15.16 9.20
C LEU A 212 -16.02 15.02 9.85
N ARG A 213 -15.91 14.36 11.00
CA ARG A 213 -14.61 14.10 11.64
C ARG A 213 -13.72 13.21 10.77
N TYR A 214 -14.30 12.15 10.18
CA TYR A 214 -13.56 11.27 9.27
C TYR A 214 -13.06 12.04 8.05
N LEU A 215 -13.92 12.80 7.36
CA LEU A 215 -13.54 13.60 6.19
C LEU A 215 -12.40 14.58 6.50
N ARG A 216 -12.46 15.26 7.66
CA ARG A 216 -11.39 16.16 8.12
C ARG A 216 -10.09 15.41 8.41
N ALA A 217 -10.18 14.23 9.02
CA ALA A 217 -9.01 13.40 9.28
C ALA A 217 -8.34 12.94 7.99
N VAL A 218 -9.11 12.48 7.00
CA VAL A 218 -8.58 12.09 5.68
C VAL A 218 -7.89 13.28 5.00
N ALA A 219 -8.50 14.47 5.03
CA ALA A 219 -7.88 15.68 4.47
C ALA A 219 -6.56 16.04 5.18
N ASP A 220 -6.49 15.94 6.50
CA ASP A 220 -5.26 16.17 7.28
C ASP A 220 -4.17 15.12 6.94
N VAL A 221 -4.55 13.83 6.85
CA VAL A 221 -3.65 12.75 6.43
C VAL A 221 -3.10 13.01 5.03
N GLN A 222 -3.93 13.41 4.07
CA GLN A 222 -3.49 13.74 2.71
C GLN A 222 -2.51 14.94 2.71
N ALA A 223 -2.81 15.99 3.47
CA ALA A 223 -1.95 17.17 3.56
C ALA A 223 -0.59 16.84 4.18
N ARG A 224 -0.57 16.08 5.28
CA ARG A 224 0.67 15.63 5.95
C ARG A 224 1.49 14.68 5.08
N THR A 225 0.82 13.75 4.40
CA THR A 225 1.47 12.80 3.48
C THR A 225 2.14 13.54 2.33
N ARG A 226 1.47 14.55 1.76
CA ARG A 226 2.06 15.41 0.72
C ARG A 226 3.26 16.19 1.26
N ALA A 227 3.14 16.82 2.43
CA ALA A 227 4.24 17.56 3.04
C ALA A 227 5.46 16.68 3.31
N MET A 228 5.24 15.46 3.81
CA MET A 228 6.28 14.46 4.02
C MET A 228 6.97 14.08 2.71
N TRP A 229 6.21 13.74 1.65
CA TRP A 229 6.83 13.39 0.37
C TRP A 229 7.60 14.54 -0.27
N ASP A 230 7.07 15.75 -0.18
CA ASP A 230 7.77 16.95 -0.64
C ASP A 230 9.07 17.19 0.15
N ALA A 231 9.13 16.84 1.44
CA ALA A 231 10.33 16.97 2.26
C ALA A 231 11.38 15.87 1.95
N LEU A 232 10.93 14.61 1.84
CA LEU A 232 11.79 13.46 1.53
C LEU A 232 12.44 13.57 0.15
N THR A 233 11.78 14.23 -0.81
CA THR A 233 12.31 14.41 -2.17
C THR A 233 13.15 15.67 -2.36
N ARG A 234 12.90 16.75 -1.62
CA ARG A 234 13.72 17.97 -1.67
C ARG A 234 15.12 17.80 -1.07
N GLY A 235 15.29 16.91 -0.10
CA GLY A 235 16.60 16.58 0.44
C GLY A 235 17.51 15.78 -0.50
N ALA A 236 16.95 15.24 -1.59
CA ALA A 236 17.68 14.42 -2.56
C ALA A 236 18.40 15.23 -3.64
N THR A 237 18.11 16.54 -3.75
CA THR A 237 18.62 17.42 -4.81
C THR A 237 19.62 18.47 -4.33
N SER A 238 19.97 18.47 -3.04
CA SER A 238 20.97 19.33 -2.41
C SER A 238 22.25 18.56 -2.09
#